data_AF-A0A099ZUW8-F1
#
_entry.id   AF-A0A099ZUW8-F1
#
_cell.length_a   1.000
_cell.length_b   1.000
_cell.length_c   1.000
_cell.angle_alpha   90.00
_cell.angle_beta   90.00
_cell.angle_gamma   90.00
#
_symmetry.space_group_name_H-M   'P 1'
#
loop_
_entity.id
_entity.type
_entity.pdbx_description
1 polymer ?
#
loop_
_entity_poly.entity_id
_entity_poly.type
_entity_poly.pdbx_seq_one_letter_code
_entity_poly.pdbx_strand_id
1 'polypeptide(L)'
;MKDGILRVWDINHEKTIQCAATDSQICSLLWLPRTGELMTGQGLPGNQMIVWKYPTLISSSQLYGKYFSHKGRVLHVALSPDESRLFSVAADGTACVWKCH
;
A
#
# COMPACT_ATOMS: atom_id res chain seq x y z
N MET A 1 6.72 16.76 -7.44
CA MET A 1 5.66 16.58 -6.41
C MET A 1 6.26 15.70 -5.33
N LYS A 2 6.42 16.17 -4.08
CA LYS A 2 6.80 15.33 -2.94
C LYS A 2 5.80 15.61 -1.83
N ASP A 3 5.14 14.58 -1.32
CA ASP A 3 5.65 14.03 -0.06
C ASP A 3 6.13 12.57 -0.17
N GLY A 4 5.32 11.60 -0.59
CA GLY A 4 5.78 10.21 -0.73
C GLY A 4 6.26 9.55 0.58
N ILE A 5 5.94 10.17 1.72
CA ILE A 5 6.20 9.65 3.06
C ILE A 5 4.91 9.05 3.60
N LEU A 6 4.96 7.77 3.95
CA LEU A 6 3.92 7.12 4.75
C LEU A 6 4.05 7.60 6.19
N ARG A 7 2.98 8.08 6.80
CA ARG A 7 2.96 8.53 8.19
C ARG A 7 1.81 7.89 8.95
N VAL A 8 2.09 7.47 10.18
CA VAL A 8 1.09 7.01 11.14
C VAL A 8 1.05 8.02 12.28
N TRP A 9 -0.17 8.44 12.64
CA TRP A 9 -0.42 9.52 13.59
C TRP A 9 -1.17 9.02 14.81
N ASP A 10 -0.79 9.53 15.97
CA ASP A 10 -1.64 9.51 17.16
C ASP A 10 -2.54 10.74 17.09
N ILE A 11 -3.84 10.52 16.84
CA ILE A 11 -4.79 11.63 16.72
C ILE A 11 -5.05 12.34 18.03
N ASN A 12 -4.91 11.65 19.18
CA ASN A 12 -5.23 12.21 20.48
C ASN A 12 -4.10 13.10 21.01
N HIS A 13 -2.87 12.80 20.59
CA HIS A 13 -1.67 13.54 20.98
C HIS A 13 -1.08 14.37 19.82
N GLU A 14 -1.77 14.42 18.68
CA GLU A 14 -1.40 15.19 17.48
C GLU A 14 0.06 14.99 17.02
N LYS A 15 0.60 13.77 17.20
CA LYS A 15 2.01 13.46 16.91
C LYS A 15 2.15 12.36 15.87
N THR A 16 3.14 12.49 14.99
CA THR A 16 3.56 11.36 14.16
C THR A 16 4.22 10.30 15.05
N ILE A 17 3.69 9.07 15.03
CA ILE A 17 4.24 7.93 15.76
C ILE A 17 5.34 7.27 14.94
N GLN A 18 5.11 7.14 13.63
CA GLN A 18 6.02 6.47 12.70
C GLN A 18 5.95 7.12 11.32
N CYS A 19 7.07 7.07 10.60
CA CYS A 19 7.11 7.44 9.20
C CYS A 19 8.08 6.56 8.41
N ALA A 20 7.80 6.37 7.13
CA ALA A 20 8.68 5.68 6.20
C ALA A 20 8.65 6.36 4.83
N ALA A 21 9.81 6.49 4.21
CA ALA A 21 9.91 6.93 2.83
C ALA A 21 9.46 5.80 1.90
N THR A 22 8.56 6.11 0.98
CA THR A 22 8.11 5.15 -0.05
C THR A 22 8.79 5.37 -1.40
N ASP A 23 9.54 6.47 -1.54
CA ASP A 23 10.20 6.96 -2.75
C ASP A 23 9.28 7.02 -3.99
N SER A 24 7.96 7.01 -3.75
CA SER A 24 6.93 7.05 -4.78
C SER A 24 5.72 7.85 -4.29
N GLN A 25 4.88 8.30 -5.20
CA GLN A 25 3.62 8.89 -4.82
C GLN A 25 2.72 7.84 -4.16
N ILE A 26 2.13 8.17 -3.01
CA ILE A 26 1.10 7.36 -2.38
C ILE A 26 -0.26 7.82 -2.93
N CYS A 27 -1.02 6.90 -3.52
CA CYS A 27 -2.33 7.20 -4.12
C CYS A 27 -3.48 6.55 -3.33
N SER A 28 -3.20 5.47 -2.61
CA SER A 28 -4.19 4.80 -1.76
C SER A 28 -3.52 4.11 -0.58
N LEU A 29 -4.26 3.97 0.51
CA LEU A 29 -3.85 3.32 1.75
C LEU A 29 -4.92 2.34 2.18
N LEU A 30 -4.51 1.19 2.70
CA LEU A 30 -5.41 0.15 3.20
C LEU A 30 -4.76 -0.56 4.39
N TRP A 31 -5.48 -0.72 5.49
CA TRP A 31 -5.09 -1.64 6.54
C TRP A 31 -5.48 -3.07 6.15
N LEU A 32 -4.59 -4.03 6.39
CA LEU A 32 -4.85 -5.45 6.25
C LEU A 32 -5.24 -6.01 7.64
N PRO A 33 -6.52 -6.20 7.95
CA PRO A 33 -6.96 -6.47 9.32
C PRO A 33 -6.44 -7.81 9.83
N ARG A 34 -6.41 -8.84 8.97
CA ARG A 34 -5.87 -10.17 9.28
C ARG A 34 -4.42 -10.15 9.78
N THR A 35 -3.55 -9.32 9.21
CA THR A 35 -2.11 -9.30 9.53
C THR A 35 -1.70 -8.10 10.38
N GLY A 36 -2.56 -7.09 10.50
CA GLY A 36 -2.22 -5.81 11.13
C GLY A 36 -1.21 -5.00 10.32
N GLU A 37 -1.01 -5.32 9.04
CA GLU A 37 -0.07 -4.62 8.15
C GLU A 37 -0.76 -3.48 7.40
N LEU A 38 0.04 -2.55 6.88
CA LEU A 38 -0.41 -1.46 6.01
C LEU A 38 -0.09 -1.77 4.57
N MET A 39 -0.95 -1.38 3.64
CA MET A 39 -0.70 -1.42 2.21
C MET A 39 -0.77 -0.02 1.61
N THR A 40 0.19 0.31 0.75
CA THR A 40 0.19 1.52 -0.08
C THR A 40 0.01 1.13 -1.53
N GLY A 41 -0.97 1.71 -2.23
CA GLY A 41 -0.99 1.74 -3.70
C GLY A 41 -0.24 2.97 -4.20
N GLN A 42 0.79 2.77 -5.04
CA GLN A 42 1.74 3.80 -5.43
C GLN A 42 1.66 4.21 -6.90
N GLY A 43 1.99 5.47 -7.16
CA GLY A 43 2.13 6.07 -8.49
C GLY A 43 3.57 6.09 -8.98
N LEU A 44 3.96 7.15 -9.69
CA LEU A 44 5.33 7.25 -10.21
C LEU A 44 6.36 7.40 -9.08
N PRO A 45 7.58 6.85 -9.21
CA PRO A 45 8.04 5.99 -10.31
C PRO A 45 7.70 4.50 -10.13
N GLY A 46 7.16 4.07 -8.97
CA GLY A 46 7.04 2.65 -8.61
C GLY A 46 5.87 1.90 -9.28
N ASN A 47 4.73 2.56 -9.48
CA ASN A 47 3.49 1.98 -10.04
C ASN A 47 3.12 0.62 -9.42
N GLN A 48 3.30 0.50 -8.10
CA GLN A 48 3.25 -0.78 -7.39
C GLN A 48 2.42 -0.69 -6.12
N MET A 49 2.02 -1.84 -5.60
CA MET A 49 1.47 -1.95 -4.26
C MET A 49 2.52 -2.53 -3.32
N ILE A 50 2.71 -1.89 -2.16
CA ILE A 50 3.69 -2.32 -1.14
C ILE A 50 2.95 -2.59 0.17
N VAL A 51 3.29 -3.71 0.81
CA VAL A 51 2.87 -4.02 2.19
C VAL A 51 3.97 -3.63 3.16
N TRP A 52 3.58 -3.04 4.28
CA TRP A 52 4.42 -2.49 5.32
C TRP A 52 4.08 -3.17 6.63
N LYS A 53 5.08 -3.78 7.27
CA LYS A 53 4.90 -4.30 8.63
C LYS A 53 4.66 -3.15 9.57
N TYR A 54 3.59 -3.22 10.36
CA TYR A 54 3.35 -2.26 11.44
C TYR A 54 3.70 -2.95 12.78
N PRO A 55 4.35 -2.27 13.74
CA PRO A 55 4.63 -0.83 13.80
C PRO A 55 5.92 -0.36 13.12
N THR A 56 6.78 -1.25 12.63
CA THR A 56 8.14 -0.88 12.19
C THR A 56 8.19 -0.11 10.86
N LEU A 57 7.11 -0.11 10.08
CA LEU A 57 7.02 0.39 8.70
C LEU A 57 8.16 -0.11 7.81
N ILE A 58 8.59 -1.35 8.00
CA ILE A 58 9.52 -2.03 7.09
C ILE A 58 8.71 -2.62 5.93
N SER A 59 9.10 -2.30 4.70
CA SER A 59 8.45 -2.88 3.52
C SER A 59 8.66 -4.39 3.50
N SER A 60 7.56 -5.14 3.53
CA SER A 60 7.57 -6.59 3.39
C SER A 60 7.57 -6.93 1.91
N SER A 61 8.70 -6.66 1.23
CA SER A 61 8.93 -7.10 -0.16
C SER A 61 8.88 -8.62 -0.32
N GLN A 62 8.87 -9.35 0.80
CA GLN A 62 9.08 -10.79 0.89
C GLN A 62 7.78 -11.62 0.88
N LEU A 63 6.60 -11.04 1.14
CA LEU A 63 5.38 -11.84 1.39
C LEU A 63 4.67 -12.36 0.12
N TYR A 64 4.83 -11.72 -1.05
CA TYR A 64 4.10 -12.11 -2.27
C TYR A 64 4.96 -12.50 -3.48
N GLY A 65 6.29 -12.49 -3.36
CA GLY A 65 7.22 -13.03 -4.38
C GLY A 65 7.21 -12.37 -5.76
N LYS A 66 6.34 -11.39 -5.99
CA LYS A 66 6.23 -10.61 -7.22
C LYS A 66 5.65 -9.25 -6.83
N TYR A 67 6.34 -8.16 -7.15
CA TYR A 67 5.75 -6.84 -7.03
C TYR A 67 4.39 -6.85 -7.72
N PHE A 68 3.32 -6.49 -7.00
CA PHE A 68 2.04 -6.23 -7.63
C PHE A 68 2.16 -4.91 -8.38
N SER A 69 2.74 -5.00 -9.57
CA SER A 69 3.11 -3.87 -10.39
C SER A 69 2.12 -3.72 -11.53
N HIS A 70 1.69 -2.49 -11.70
CA HIS A 70 0.95 -2.04 -12.87
C HIS A 70 1.91 -1.30 -13.81
N LYS A 71 1.56 -1.21 -15.09
CA LYS A 71 2.30 -0.40 -16.07
C LYS A 71 2.00 1.10 -15.90
N GLY A 72 0.98 1.43 -15.10
CA GLY A 72 0.58 2.80 -14.78
C GLY A 72 0.36 2.98 -13.28
N ARG A 73 0.18 4.24 -12.88
CA ARG A 73 -0.09 4.63 -11.49
C ARG A 73 -1.22 3.78 -10.91
N VAL A 74 -1.01 3.19 -9.74
CA VAL A 74 -2.10 2.58 -8.97
C VAL A 74 -3.01 3.71 -8.49
N LEU A 75 -4.29 3.65 -8.86
CA LEU A 75 -5.27 4.69 -8.54
C LEU A 75 -6.02 4.35 -7.26
N HIS A 76 -6.30 3.07 -7.02
CA HIS A 76 -7.03 2.62 -5.84
C HIS A 76 -6.74 1.14 -5.52
N VAL A 77 -6.87 0.79 -4.25
CA VAL A 77 -6.82 -0.59 -3.75
C VAL A 77 -8.01 -0.86 -2.82
N ALA A 78 -8.56 -2.06 -2.86
CA ALA A 78 -9.67 -2.47 -2.00
C ALA A 78 -9.53 -3.94 -1.59
N LEU A 79 -10.06 -4.29 -0.42
CA LEU A 79 -10.08 -5.66 0.08
C LEU A 79 -11.48 -6.26 -0.11
N SER A 80 -11.56 -7.55 -0.41
CA SER A 80 -12.83 -8.28 -0.34
C SER A 80 -13.35 -8.34 1.11
N PRO A 81 -14.67 -8.47 1.33
CA PRO A 81 -15.24 -8.54 2.68
C PRO A 81 -14.74 -9.71 3.53
N ASP A 82 -14.34 -10.82 2.89
CA ASP A 82 -13.76 -12.01 3.54
C ASP A 82 -12.23 -11.92 3.71
N GLU A 83 -11.63 -10.80 3.29
CA GLU A 83 -10.20 -10.53 3.34
C GLU A 83 -9.33 -11.51 2.54
N SER A 84 -9.92 -12.28 1.61
CA SER A 84 -9.21 -13.28 0.81
C SER A 84 -8.63 -12.72 -0.50
N ARG A 85 -9.10 -11.54 -0.94
CA ARG A 85 -8.72 -10.94 -2.22
C ARG A 85 -8.46 -9.46 -2.09
N LEU A 86 -7.42 -9.01 -2.78
CA LEU A 86 -7.13 -7.60 -3.00
C LEU A 86 -7.49 -7.24 -4.45
N PHE A 87 -8.16 -6.11 -4.62
CA PHE A 87 -8.45 -5.50 -5.90
C PHE A 87 -7.59 -4.26 -6.09
N SER A 88 -7.03 -4.10 -7.28
CA SER A 88 -6.31 -2.89 -7.67
C SER A 88 -6.74 -2.40 -9.05
N VAL A 89 -6.80 -1.08 -9.21
CA VAL A 89 -7.06 -0.43 -10.50
C VAL A 89 -5.95 0.58 -10.79
N ALA A 90 -5.55 0.69 -12.04
CA ALA A 90 -4.44 1.54 -12.44
C ALA A 90 -4.69 2.33 -13.72
N ALA A 91 -3.86 3.35 -13.93
CA ALA A 91 -3.91 4.21 -15.11
C ALA A 91 -3.48 3.52 -16.43
N ASP A 92 -3.05 2.26 -16.38
CA ASP A 92 -2.77 1.44 -17.57
C ASP A 92 -4.04 0.79 -18.16
N GLY A 93 -5.22 1.11 -17.61
CA GLY A 93 -6.51 0.57 -18.06
C GLY A 93 -6.79 -0.84 -17.55
N THR A 94 -6.01 -1.34 -16.58
CA THR A 94 -6.19 -2.67 -16.01
C THR A 94 -6.77 -2.63 -14.59
N ALA A 95 -7.58 -3.63 -14.29
CA ALA A 95 -7.97 -4.01 -12.94
C ALA A 95 -7.41 -5.41 -12.65
N CYS A 96 -6.77 -5.58 -11.50
CA CYS A 96 -6.17 -6.84 -11.10
C CYS A 96 -6.81 -7.34 -9.80
N VAL A 97 -6.94 -8.66 -9.69
CA VAL A 97 -7.38 -9.36 -8.49
C VAL A 97 -6.24 -10.23 -8.01
N TRP A 98 -5.87 -10.07 -6.75
CA TRP A 98 -4.77 -10.76 -6.11
C TRP A 98 -5.30 -11.59 -4.95
N LYS A 99 -4.74 -12.77 -4.72
CA LYS A 99 -5.04 -13.54 -3.52
C LYS A 99 -4.24 -12.98 -2.35
N CYS A 100 -4.94 -12.69 -1.26
CA CYS A 100 -4.34 -12.44 0.03
C CYS A 100 -4.27 -13.79 0.73
N HIS A 101 -3.10 -14.42 0.66
CA HIS A 101 -2.80 -15.78 1.13
C HIS A 101 -3.29 -16.93 0.22
#